data_AF-A0A9X5X7Q0-F1
#
_entry.id   AF-A0A9X5X7Q0-F1
#
_cell.length_a   1.000
_cell.length_b   1.000
_cell.length_c   1.000
_cell.angle_alpha   90.00
_cell.angle_beta   90.00
_cell.angle_gamma   90.00
#
_symmetry.space_group_name_H-M   'P 1'
#
loop_
_entity.id
_entity.type
_entity.pdbx_description
1 polymer ?
#
loop_
_entity_poly.entity_id
_entity_poly.type
_entity_poly.pdbx_seq_one_letter_code
_entity_poly.pdbx_strand_id
1 'polypeptide(L)'
;LDMVQRPRFTAQLSRPTATGPGTYGLLLGDAANAIHFWPGRGLNSGLASATSLARSLSRTWQGKPLRDADFIRHEAAMSMLQYRHKSRAWNAMVTTDEQGVTRAIKDIIARSMEPEPGDGSEPEHASLDALLERMTAIRERLATRLPGMPTDEELRNHLLTLDPATLRTLQESGAWDTLIVGGEEADIDLFYQSDSPVYVPRPTDPRIGPPARTPQDSVPSNPL
;
A
#
# COMPACT_ATOMS: atom_id res chain seq x y z
N LEU A 1 26.09 12.60 -20.29
CA LEU A 1 25.70 12.00 -19.00
C LEU A 1 24.21 12.23 -18.85
N ASP A 2 23.40 11.23 -19.16
CA ASP A 2 21.96 11.35 -18.97
C ASP A 2 21.66 11.01 -17.51
N MET A 3 21.56 12.05 -16.68
CA MET A 3 21.22 11.92 -15.26
C MET A 3 19.70 11.80 -15.16
N VAL A 4 19.19 10.57 -15.21
CA VAL A 4 17.76 10.32 -15.03
C VAL A 4 17.42 10.40 -13.55
N GLN A 5 16.70 11.45 -13.17
CA GLN A 5 16.15 11.58 -11.82
C GLN A 5 15.03 10.54 -11.64
N ARG A 6 15.07 9.78 -10.55
CA ARG A 6 13.99 8.85 -10.19
C ARG A 6 12.67 9.61 -9.99
N PRO A 7 11.51 8.96 -10.18
CA PRO A 7 10.23 9.53 -9.79
C PRO A 7 10.26 9.96 -8.32
N ARG A 8 9.77 11.16 -8.02
CA ARG A 8 9.78 11.77 -6.69
C ARG A 8 8.37 12.16 -6.27
N PHE A 9 8.12 12.17 -4.97
CA PHE A 9 6.86 12.64 -4.39
C PHE A 9 6.93 14.10 -3.95
N THR A 10 8.13 14.68 -3.93
CA THR A 10 8.38 16.08 -3.60
C THR A 10 9.09 16.78 -4.77
N ALA A 11 8.64 17.98 -5.11
CA ALA A 11 9.26 18.83 -6.12
C ALA A 11 9.39 20.27 -5.62
N GLN A 12 10.54 20.89 -5.89
CA GLN A 12 10.67 22.33 -5.72
C GLN A 12 9.98 23.04 -6.90
N LEU A 13 8.91 23.78 -6.61
CA LEU A 13 8.11 24.50 -7.62
C LEU A 13 8.71 25.87 -7.94
N SER A 14 9.27 26.53 -6.92
CA SER A 14 10.01 27.78 -7.10
C SER A 14 11.29 27.77 -6.26
N ARG A 15 12.35 28.36 -6.82
CA ARG A 15 13.62 28.53 -6.11
C ARG A 15 13.54 29.73 -5.16
N PRO A 16 14.23 29.70 -4.01
CA PRO A 16 14.36 30.86 -3.15
C PRO A 16 15.03 32.01 -3.91
N THR A 17 14.56 33.23 -3.68
CA THR A 17 15.16 34.46 -4.20
C THR A 17 15.66 35.31 -3.04
N ALA A 18 16.30 36.45 -3.34
CA ALA A 18 16.69 37.42 -2.32
C ALA A 18 15.47 38.01 -1.56
N THR A 19 14.28 37.92 -2.15
CA THR A 19 13.07 38.60 -1.67
C THR A 19 11.97 37.64 -1.19
N GLY A 20 12.16 36.32 -1.34
CA GLY A 20 11.14 35.35 -0.95
C GLY A 20 11.64 33.91 -0.82
N PRO A 21 10.99 33.08 0.01
CA PRO A 21 11.32 31.67 0.12
C PRO A 21 10.92 30.90 -1.16
N GLY A 22 11.60 29.80 -1.42
CA GLY A 22 11.16 28.85 -2.44
C GLY A 22 9.93 28.06 -1.98
N THR A 23 9.17 27.52 -2.92
CA THR A 23 8.00 26.70 -2.65
C THR A 23 8.22 25.25 -3.07
N TYR A 24 7.57 24.33 -2.35
CA TYR A 24 7.60 22.90 -2.62
C TYR A 24 6.18 22.39 -2.85
N GLY A 25 6.03 21.52 -3.83
CA GLY A 25 4.84 20.75 -4.11
C GLY A 25 5.06 19.31 -3.67
N LEU A 26 4.03 18.71 -3.09
CA LEU A 26 4.07 17.34 -2.61
C LEU A 26 2.86 16.58 -3.12
N LEU A 27 3.09 15.36 -3.60
CA LEU A 27 2.04 14.43 -4.00
C LEU A 27 1.74 13.50 -2.83
N LEU A 28 0.46 13.34 -2.51
CA LEU A 28 -0.04 12.51 -1.41
C LEU A 28 -1.24 11.69 -1.87
N GLY A 29 -1.52 10.58 -1.17
CA GLY A 29 -2.66 9.70 -1.48
C GLY A 29 -2.70 9.29 -2.94
N ASP A 30 -3.87 9.35 -3.56
CA ASP A 30 -4.09 8.92 -4.95
C ASP A 30 -3.29 9.77 -5.96
N ALA A 31 -2.99 11.04 -5.64
CA ALA A 31 -2.16 11.89 -6.50
C ALA A 31 -0.69 11.40 -6.55
N ALA A 32 -0.24 10.69 -5.52
CA ALA A 32 1.08 10.05 -5.49
C ALA A 32 1.05 8.60 -5.93
N ASN A 33 0.07 7.84 -5.43
CA ASN A 33 -0.03 6.41 -5.57
C ASN A 33 -1.47 6.00 -5.79
N ALA A 34 -1.97 6.20 -7.01
CA ALA A 34 -3.21 5.59 -7.44
C ALA A 34 -3.05 4.05 -7.39
N ILE A 35 -3.89 3.42 -6.58
CA ILE A 35 -3.96 1.97 -6.42
C ILE A 35 -5.36 1.54 -6.80
N HIS A 36 -5.48 0.38 -7.44
CA HIS A 36 -6.78 -0.22 -7.74
C HIS A 36 -7.64 -0.31 -6.47
N PHE A 37 -8.97 -0.21 -6.60
CA PHE A 37 -9.85 -0.16 -5.43
C PHE A 37 -10.06 -1.53 -4.76
N TRP A 38 -9.96 -2.64 -5.50
CA TRP A 38 -10.18 -4.01 -4.96
C TRP A 38 -9.40 -4.33 -3.68
N PRO A 39 -8.11 -3.97 -3.53
CA PRO A 39 -7.36 -4.22 -2.30
C PRO A 39 -7.68 -3.23 -1.16
N GLY A 40 -8.45 -2.17 -1.42
CA GLY A 40 -8.96 -1.24 -0.41
C GLY A 40 -7.87 -0.48 0.38
N ARG A 41 -6.81 -0.01 -0.29
CA ARG A 41 -5.65 0.62 0.37
C ARG A 41 -5.52 2.13 0.18
N GLY A 42 -6.33 2.77 -0.66
CA GLY A 42 -6.22 4.19 -0.98
C GLY A 42 -6.25 5.09 0.27
N LEU A 43 -7.25 4.92 1.13
CA LEU A 43 -7.40 5.72 2.35
C LEU A 43 -6.22 5.54 3.34
N ASN A 44 -5.83 4.31 3.64
CA ASN A 44 -4.73 4.04 4.57
C ASN A 44 -3.40 4.61 4.05
N SER A 45 -3.15 4.45 2.74
CA SER A 45 -1.97 5.02 2.07
C SER A 45 -1.98 6.54 2.12
N GLY A 46 -3.14 7.15 1.86
CA GLY A 46 -3.34 8.58 1.91
C GLY A 46 -3.07 9.15 3.29
N LEU A 47 -3.66 8.55 4.33
CA LEU A 47 -3.42 8.96 5.71
C LEU A 47 -1.95 8.79 6.11
N ALA A 48 -1.32 7.66 5.78
CA ALA A 48 0.10 7.44 6.05
C ALA A 48 1.00 8.47 5.36
N SER A 49 0.69 8.82 4.10
CA SER A 49 1.43 9.86 3.36
C SER A 49 1.30 11.24 4.01
N ALA A 50 0.10 11.62 4.43
CA ALA A 50 -0.17 12.90 5.11
C ALA A 50 0.51 12.96 6.48
N THR A 51 0.45 11.87 7.27
CA THR A 51 1.13 11.76 8.56
C THR A 51 2.65 11.88 8.40
N SER A 52 3.23 11.22 7.39
CA SER A 52 4.66 11.34 7.10
C SER A 52 5.07 12.77 6.76
N LEU A 53 4.26 13.49 5.96
CA LEU A 53 4.55 14.88 5.64
C LEU A 53 4.44 15.76 6.88
N ALA A 54 3.35 15.63 7.65
CA ALA A 54 3.13 16.39 8.87
C ALA A 54 4.29 16.24 9.86
N ARG A 55 4.81 15.02 10.04
CA ARG A 55 5.97 14.73 10.89
C ARG A 55 7.28 15.32 10.35
N SER A 56 7.47 15.33 9.03
CA SER A 56 8.64 15.96 8.43
C SER A 56 8.61 17.47 8.63
N LEU A 57 7.46 18.10 8.38
CA LEU A 57 7.26 19.53 8.58
C LEU A 57 7.38 19.94 10.05
N SER A 58 6.78 19.20 10.98
CA SER A 58 6.83 19.55 12.41
C SER A 58 8.25 19.54 12.97
N ARG A 59 9.14 18.70 12.41
CA ARG A 59 10.55 18.63 12.82
C ARG A 59 11.40 19.73 12.19
N THR A 60 11.18 20.07 10.92
CA THR A 60 12.09 20.94 10.16
C THR A 60 11.61 22.38 10.06
N TRP A 61 10.30 22.62 10.09
CA TRP A 61 9.73 23.95 9.92
C TRP A 61 9.70 24.73 11.24
N GLN A 62 10.83 25.35 11.54
CA GLN A 62 11.01 26.22 12.73
C GLN A 62 11.17 27.69 12.31
N GLY A 63 10.32 28.15 11.38
CA GLY A 63 10.42 29.51 10.81
C GLY A 63 11.58 29.73 9.83
N LYS A 64 12.34 28.69 9.48
CA LYS A 64 13.40 28.73 8.45
C LYS A 64 12.86 28.24 7.09
N PRO A 65 13.35 28.77 5.95
CA PRO A 65 12.98 28.26 4.63
C PRO A 65 13.37 26.78 4.46
N LEU A 66 12.43 26.01 3.92
CA LEU A 66 12.58 24.58 3.66
C LEU A 66 13.60 24.30 2.54
N ARG A 67 14.30 23.18 2.67
CA ARG A 67 15.24 22.63 1.69
C ARG A 67 14.76 21.28 1.22
N ASP A 68 15.19 20.86 0.05
CA ASP A 68 14.92 19.53 -0.48
C ASP A 68 15.34 18.42 0.50
N ALA A 69 16.49 18.59 1.16
CA ALA A 69 17.01 17.67 2.17
C ALA A 69 16.10 17.49 3.39
N ASP A 70 15.23 18.46 3.69
CA ASP A 70 14.31 18.40 4.81
C ASP A 70 13.17 17.38 4.57
N PHE A 71 13.00 16.90 3.32
CA PHE A 71 11.98 15.93 2.92
C PHE A 71 12.51 14.51 2.67
N ILE A 72 13.79 14.23 2.93
CA ILE A 72 14.39 12.90 2.67
C ILE A 72 13.62 11.76 3.36
N ARG A 73 13.20 11.98 4.62
CA ARG A 73 12.41 10.99 5.37
C ARG A 73 11.03 10.78 4.77
N HIS A 74 10.39 11.85 4.31
CA HIS A 74 9.10 11.77 3.64
C HIS A 74 9.21 11.00 2.32
N GLU A 75 10.21 11.30 1.50
CA GLU A 75 10.46 10.58 0.24
C GLU A 75 10.72 9.08 0.46
N ALA A 76 11.49 8.73 1.49
CA ALA A 76 11.73 7.34 1.87
C ALA A 76 10.43 6.63 2.29
N ALA A 77 9.63 7.27 3.15
CA ALA A 77 8.33 6.74 3.58
C ALA A 77 7.37 6.55 2.40
N MET A 78 7.30 7.52 1.49
CA MET A 78 6.45 7.46 0.30
C MET A 78 6.89 6.35 -0.66
N SER A 79 8.19 6.16 -0.83
CA SER A 79 8.75 5.07 -1.64
C SER A 79 8.40 3.70 -1.06
N MET A 80 8.49 3.55 0.26
CA MET A 80 8.12 2.31 0.96
C MET A 80 6.62 2.03 0.85
N LEU A 81 5.77 3.04 1.05
CA LEU A 81 4.32 2.95 0.86
C LEU A 81 3.97 2.54 -0.58
N GLN A 82 4.60 3.20 -1.57
CA GLN A 82 4.40 2.87 -2.98
C GLN A 82 4.75 1.41 -3.26
N TYR A 83 5.95 0.98 -2.85
CA TYR A 83 6.42 -0.38 -3.07
C TYR A 83 5.48 -1.39 -2.43
N ARG A 84 5.19 -1.25 -1.13
CA ARG A 84 4.39 -2.22 -0.39
C ARG A 84 2.96 -2.30 -0.91
N HIS A 85 2.29 -1.16 -1.07
CA HIS A 85 0.89 -1.17 -1.43
C HIS A 85 0.64 -1.46 -2.92
N LYS A 86 1.54 -1.06 -3.83
CA LYS A 86 1.43 -1.47 -5.25
C LYS A 86 1.71 -2.96 -5.43
N SER A 87 2.76 -3.48 -4.81
CA SER A 87 3.09 -4.92 -4.90
C SER A 87 1.96 -5.78 -4.34
N ARG A 88 1.40 -5.38 -3.20
CA ARG A 88 0.26 -6.08 -2.59
C ARG A 88 -0.99 -6.00 -3.46
N ALA A 89 -1.28 -4.82 -4.01
CA ALA A 89 -2.43 -4.65 -4.88
C ALA A 89 -2.31 -5.52 -6.14
N TRP A 90 -1.13 -5.55 -6.75
CA TRP A 90 -0.83 -6.42 -7.87
C TRP A 90 -1.05 -7.89 -7.51
N ASN A 91 -0.44 -8.38 -6.43
CA ASN A 91 -0.57 -9.77 -5.99
C ASN A 91 -2.02 -10.15 -5.65
N ALA A 92 -2.85 -9.20 -5.22
CA ALA A 92 -4.26 -9.44 -4.98
C ALA A 92 -5.09 -9.50 -6.28
N MET A 93 -4.58 -9.03 -7.42
CA MET A 93 -5.32 -8.99 -8.69
C MET A 93 -4.90 -10.07 -9.68
N VAL A 94 -3.90 -10.88 -9.33
CA VAL A 94 -3.37 -11.96 -10.16
C VAL A 94 -3.38 -13.27 -9.40
N THR A 95 -3.44 -14.37 -10.14
CA THR A 95 -3.22 -15.72 -9.63
C THR A 95 -2.17 -16.42 -10.50
N THR A 96 -1.64 -17.54 -10.02
CA THR A 96 -0.70 -18.38 -10.77
C THR A 96 -1.38 -19.71 -11.06
N ASP A 97 -1.41 -20.12 -12.33
CA ASP A 97 -1.95 -21.44 -12.70
C ASP A 97 -0.97 -22.58 -12.37
N GLU A 98 -1.42 -23.82 -12.59
CA GLU A 98 -0.64 -25.03 -12.30
C GLU A 98 0.68 -25.10 -13.08
N GLN A 99 0.79 -24.38 -14.21
CA GLN A 99 1.99 -24.31 -15.04
C GLN A 99 2.93 -23.17 -14.60
N GLY A 100 2.58 -22.42 -13.55
CA GLY A 100 3.37 -21.31 -13.03
C GLY A 100 3.13 -19.98 -13.76
N VAL A 101 2.09 -19.89 -14.61
CA VAL A 101 1.81 -18.67 -15.39
C VAL A 101 0.92 -17.72 -14.59
N THR A 102 1.36 -16.48 -14.45
CA THR A 102 0.58 -15.41 -13.83
C THR A 102 -0.57 -14.98 -14.74
N ARG A 103 -1.80 -15.04 -14.23
CA ARG A 103 -3.03 -14.59 -14.92
C ARG A 103 -3.74 -13.53 -14.09
N ALA A 104 -4.29 -12.51 -14.74
CA ALA A 104 -5.12 -11.53 -14.04
C ALA A 104 -6.48 -12.15 -13.71
N ILE A 105 -6.97 -11.94 -12.49
CA ILE A 105 -8.27 -12.45 -12.02
C ILE A 105 -9.41 -11.94 -12.92
N LYS A 106 -9.33 -10.68 -13.38
CA LYS A 106 -10.30 -10.10 -14.32
C LYS A 106 -10.41 -10.89 -15.64
N ASP A 107 -9.32 -11.49 -16.12
CA ASP A 107 -9.29 -12.23 -17.37
C ASP A 107 -9.83 -13.65 -17.19
N ILE A 108 -9.76 -14.18 -15.96
CA ILE A 108 -10.43 -15.43 -15.59
C ILE A 108 -11.94 -15.19 -15.53
N ILE A 109 -12.38 -14.14 -14.83
CA ILE A 109 -13.80 -13.75 -14.75
C ILE A 109 -14.38 -13.46 -16.14
N ALA A 110 -13.66 -12.73 -17.00
CA ALA A 110 -14.15 -12.44 -18.34
C ALA A 110 -14.37 -13.71 -19.16
N ARG A 111 -13.43 -14.66 -19.09
CA ARG A 111 -13.50 -15.94 -19.79
C ARG A 111 -14.63 -16.84 -19.26
N SER A 112 -14.81 -16.91 -17.94
CA SER A 112 -15.86 -17.73 -17.34
C SER A 112 -17.28 -17.23 -17.67
N MET A 113 -17.42 -15.99 -18.14
CA MET A 113 -18.67 -15.41 -18.60
C MET A 113 -18.93 -15.62 -20.10
N GLU A 114 -17.93 -16.09 -20.87
CA GLU A 114 -18.12 -16.40 -22.28
C GLU A 114 -19.02 -17.64 -22.44
N PRO A 115 -19.96 -17.63 -23.41
CA PRO A 115 -20.81 -18.78 -23.66
C PRO A 115 -19.97 -19.95 -24.20
N GLU A 116 -20.01 -21.08 -23.51
CA GLU A 116 -19.34 -22.31 -23.95
C GLU A 116 -20.02 -22.85 -25.23
N PRO A 117 -19.25 -23.31 -26.23
CA PRO A 117 -19.81 -23.96 -27.41
C PRO A 117 -20.31 -25.36 -27.06
N GLY A 118 -21.52 -25.47 -26.49
CA GLY A 118 -22.15 -26.75 -26.13
C GLY A 118 -23.63 -26.61 -25.75
N ASP A 119 -24.39 -27.70 -25.85
CA ASP A 119 -25.84 -27.79 -25.61
C ASP A 119 -26.23 -27.66 -24.12
N GLY A 120 -25.96 -26.48 -23.54
CA GLY A 120 -26.64 -25.86 -22.41
C GLY A 120 -26.82 -26.59 -21.06
N SER A 121 -26.46 -27.87 -20.91
CA SER A 121 -27.00 -28.69 -19.81
C SER A 121 -25.96 -29.52 -19.03
N GLU A 122 -24.87 -29.98 -19.66
CA GLU A 122 -23.79 -30.71 -18.97
C GLU A 122 -22.81 -29.86 -18.13
N PRO A 123 -22.36 -28.66 -18.56
CA PRO A 123 -21.31 -27.91 -17.83
C PRO A 123 -21.79 -27.24 -16.53
N GLU A 124 -23.10 -27.01 -16.38
CA GLU A 124 -23.68 -26.37 -15.20
C GLU A 124 -23.64 -27.28 -13.97
N HIS A 125 -23.98 -28.56 -14.17
CA HIS A 125 -23.97 -29.55 -13.08
C HIS A 125 -22.55 -29.85 -12.62
N ALA A 126 -21.58 -29.90 -13.56
CA ALA A 126 -20.17 -30.08 -13.24
C ALA A 126 -19.62 -28.91 -12.38
N SER A 127 -20.01 -27.67 -12.68
CA SER A 127 -19.58 -26.50 -11.92
C SER A 127 -20.14 -26.50 -10.49
N LEU A 128 -21.43 -26.87 -10.34
CA LEU A 128 -22.09 -27.01 -9.05
C LEU A 128 -21.43 -28.10 -8.19
N ASP A 129 -21.24 -29.29 -8.74
CA ASP A 129 -20.70 -30.42 -7.99
C ASP A 129 -19.24 -30.16 -7.57
N ALA A 130 -18.41 -29.56 -8.43
CA ALA A 130 -17.05 -29.16 -8.08
C ALA A 130 -17.00 -28.09 -6.98
N LEU A 131 -17.93 -27.13 -7.00
CA LEU A 131 -18.00 -26.10 -5.96
C LEU A 131 -18.48 -26.69 -4.63
N LEU A 132 -19.45 -27.60 -4.66
CA LEU A 132 -19.93 -28.33 -3.48
C LEU A 132 -18.81 -29.13 -2.84
N GLU A 133 -18.07 -29.93 -3.61
CA GLU A 133 -16.93 -30.70 -3.11
C GLU A 133 -15.92 -29.79 -2.38
N ARG A 134 -15.59 -28.65 -2.97
CA ARG A 134 -14.68 -27.67 -2.38
C ARG A 134 -15.24 -27.08 -1.06
N MET A 135 -16.53 -26.75 -1.03
CA MET A 135 -17.18 -26.21 0.18
C MET A 135 -17.28 -27.25 1.30
N THR A 136 -17.56 -28.51 0.97
CA THR A 136 -17.58 -29.63 1.92
C THR A 136 -16.19 -29.83 2.56
N ALA A 137 -15.12 -29.82 1.77
CA ALA A 137 -13.75 -29.90 2.29
C ALA A 137 -13.41 -28.73 3.24
N ILE A 138 -13.87 -27.52 2.91
CA ILE A 138 -13.71 -26.34 3.80
C ILE A 138 -14.52 -26.53 5.08
N ARG A 139 -15.76 -27.01 4.99
CA ARG A 139 -16.63 -27.26 6.15
C ARG A 139 -15.99 -28.24 7.11
N GLU A 140 -15.50 -29.37 6.62
CA GLU A 140 -14.85 -30.40 7.45
C GLU A 140 -13.64 -29.83 8.21
N ARG A 141 -12.81 -29.03 7.54
CA ARG A 141 -11.66 -28.35 8.15
C ARG A 141 -12.05 -27.29 9.20
N LEU A 142 -13.25 -26.72 9.12
CA LEU A 142 -13.75 -25.71 10.04
C LEU A 142 -14.62 -26.29 11.16
N ALA A 143 -15.18 -27.49 10.99
CA ALA A 143 -16.14 -28.10 11.91
C ALA A 143 -15.64 -28.23 13.36
N THR A 144 -14.32 -28.37 13.55
CA THR A 144 -13.70 -28.44 14.88
C THR A 144 -13.66 -27.10 15.62
N ARG A 145 -13.81 -25.98 14.91
CA ARG A 145 -13.64 -24.61 15.43
C ARG A 145 -14.91 -23.77 15.35
N LEU A 146 -15.86 -24.17 14.51
CA LEU A 146 -17.11 -23.45 14.28
C LEU A 146 -18.30 -24.42 14.37
N PRO A 147 -19.10 -24.39 15.44
CA PRO A 147 -20.34 -25.17 15.50
C PRO A 147 -21.42 -24.58 14.59
N GLY A 148 -22.43 -25.38 14.22
CA GLY A 148 -23.58 -24.91 13.45
C GLY A 148 -23.30 -24.68 11.95
N MET A 149 -22.36 -25.44 11.37
CA MET A 149 -22.06 -25.37 9.94
C MET A 149 -23.20 -25.95 9.08
N PRO A 150 -23.42 -25.43 7.87
CA PRO A 150 -24.48 -25.90 6.98
C PRO A 150 -24.23 -27.32 6.44
N THR A 151 -25.32 -28.06 6.24
CA THR A 151 -25.35 -29.39 5.61
C THR A 151 -25.09 -29.31 4.10
N ASP A 152 -24.74 -30.44 3.47
CA ASP A 152 -24.52 -30.49 2.01
C ASP A 152 -25.79 -30.14 1.22
N GLU A 153 -26.95 -30.53 1.74
CA GLU A 153 -28.25 -30.20 1.14
C GLU A 153 -28.54 -28.69 1.22
N GLU A 154 -28.28 -28.06 2.38
CA GLU A 154 -28.42 -26.61 2.53
C GLU A 154 -27.46 -25.84 1.60
N LEU A 155 -26.20 -26.30 1.49
CA LEU A 155 -25.23 -25.71 0.57
C LEU A 155 -25.67 -25.85 -0.89
N ARG A 156 -26.15 -27.04 -1.29
CA ARG A 156 -26.64 -27.30 -2.65
C ARG A 156 -27.84 -26.43 -2.99
N ASN A 157 -28.83 -26.39 -2.10
CA ASN A 157 -30.02 -25.57 -2.28
C ASN A 157 -29.67 -24.09 -2.41
N HIS A 158 -28.67 -23.61 -1.66
CA HIS A 158 -28.23 -22.22 -1.78
C HIS A 158 -27.49 -21.95 -3.10
N LEU A 159 -26.57 -22.81 -3.51
CA LEU A 159 -25.82 -22.65 -4.76
C LEU A 159 -26.73 -22.71 -6.00
N LEU A 160 -27.79 -23.52 -5.97
CA LEU A 160 -28.79 -23.58 -7.04
C LEU A 160 -29.56 -22.27 -7.24
N THR A 161 -29.51 -21.33 -6.30
CA THR A 161 -30.13 -19.99 -6.48
C THR A 161 -29.29 -19.04 -7.32
N LEU A 162 -28.03 -19.40 -7.60
CA LEU A 162 -27.10 -18.58 -8.37
C LEU A 162 -27.27 -18.82 -9.87
N ASP A 163 -27.02 -17.77 -10.65
CA ASP A 163 -26.96 -17.86 -12.11
C ASP A 163 -25.84 -18.82 -12.56
N PRO A 164 -26.04 -19.65 -13.60
CA PRO A 164 -25.04 -20.60 -14.06
C PRO A 164 -23.68 -19.98 -14.42
N ALA A 165 -23.66 -18.76 -14.99
CA ALA A 165 -22.40 -18.07 -15.28
C ALA A 165 -21.69 -17.61 -13.99
N THR A 166 -22.46 -17.30 -12.94
CA THR A 166 -21.91 -17.00 -11.61
C THR A 166 -21.30 -18.24 -10.97
N LEU A 167 -21.99 -19.40 -11.04
CA LEU A 167 -21.46 -20.67 -10.54
C LEU A 167 -20.14 -21.04 -11.22
N ARG A 168 -20.10 -20.93 -12.55
CA ARG A 168 -18.88 -21.18 -13.34
C ARG A 168 -17.75 -20.24 -12.93
N THR A 169 -18.04 -18.95 -12.79
CA THR A 169 -17.06 -17.95 -12.35
C THR A 169 -16.50 -18.27 -10.96
N LEU A 170 -17.34 -18.68 -10.00
CA LEU A 170 -16.89 -19.06 -8.65
C LEU A 170 -16.05 -20.35 -8.67
N GLN A 171 -16.37 -21.28 -9.55
CA GLN A 171 -15.60 -22.51 -9.73
C GLN A 171 -14.21 -22.22 -10.33
N GLU A 172 -14.17 -21.48 -11.45
CA GLU A 172 -12.96 -21.19 -12.23
C GLU A 172 -12.01 -20.21 -11.53
N SER A 173 -12.54 -19.19 -10.86
CA SER A 173 -11.71 -18.19 -10.15
C SER A 173 -10.97 -18.78 -8.95
N GLY A 174 -11.38 -19.97 -8.47
CA GLY A 174 -10.63 -20.71 -7.47
C GLY A 174 -10.63 -20.06 -6.09
N ALA A 175 -9.70 -20.51 -5.25
CA ALA A 175 -9.46 -19.87 -3.97
C ALA A 175 -8.61 -18.60 -4.15
N TRP A 176 -8.95 -17.55 -3.41
CA TRP A 176 -8.14 -16.34 -3.39
C TRP A 176 -6.83 -16.58 -2.62
N ASP A 177 -5.69 -16.42 -3.27
CA ASP A 177 -4.39 -16.52 -2.60
C ASP A 177 -4.16 -15.28 -1.72
N THR A 178 -4.40 -15.46 -0.42
CA THR A 178 -4.21 -14.42 0.59
C THR A 178 -2.83 -14.46 1.23
N LEU A 179 -2.06 -15.54 1.03
CA LEU A 179 -0.73 -15.70 1.61
C LEU A 179 0.26 -14.73 0.97
N ILE A 180 0.23 -14.62 -0.36
CA ILE A 180 1.10 -13.70 -1.13
C ILE A 180 0.82 -12.21 -0.86
N VAL A 181 -0.33 -11.92 -0.28
CA VAL A 181 -0.80 -10.57 0.08
C VAL A 181 -0.39 -10.21 1.52
N GLY A 182 -0.02 -11.19 2.34
CA GLY A 182 0.41 -11.02 3.74
C GLY A 182 1.83 -10.45 3.90
N GLY A 183 2.36 -10.51 5.12
CA GLY A 183 3.72 -10.06 5.48
C GLY A 183 3.78 -8.67 6.11
N GLU A 184 5.01 -8.16 6.27
CA GLU A 184 5.31 -6.88 6.92
C GLU A 184 4.53 -5.71 6.30
N GLU A 185 3.99 -4.83 7.14
CA GLU A 185 3.30 -3.62 6.69
C GLU A 185 4.26 -2.44 6.62
N ALA A 186 3.94 -1.45 5.80
CA ALA A 186 4.73 -0.23 5.72
C ALA A 186 4.63 0.56 7.04
N ASP A 187 5.64 0.45 7.90
CA ASP A 187 5.76 1.22 9.12
C ASP A 187 6.50 2.55 8.87
N ILE A 188 5.73 3.61 8.60
CA ILE A 188 6.30 4.95 8.39
C ILE A 188 7.01 5.48 9.64
N ASP A 189 6.72 4.95 10.83
CA ASP A 189 7.26 5.44 12.09
C ASP A 189 8.74 5.12 12.22
N LEU A 190 9.23 4.08 11.54
CA LEU A 190 10.65 3.72 11.45
C LEU A 190 11.54 4.94 11.12
N PHE A 191 11.07 5.85 10.26
CA PHE A 191 11.85 7.03 9.85
C PHE A 191 11.87 8.16 10.89
N TYR A 192 11.02 8.07 11.91
CA TYR A 192 10.81 9.10 12.93
C TYR A 192 11.12 8.62 14.35
N GLN A 193 11.45 7.35 14.57
CA GLN A 193 11.76 6.79 15.90
C GLN A 193 13.04 7.35 16.56
N SER A 194 13.96 7.96 15.81
CA SER A 194 15.17 8.59 16.36
C SER A 194 15.04 10.12 16.43
N ASP A 195 15.22 10.69 17.63
CA ASP A 195 15.12 12.13 17.90
C ASP A 195 16.34 12.95 17.47
N SER A 196 17.47 12.31 17.17
CA SER A 196 18.69 13.00 16.74
C SER A 196 18.83 12.98 15.22
N PRO A 197 18.53 14.06 14.49
CA PRO A 197 18.97 14.19 13.12
C PRO A 197 20.50 14.22 13.09
N VAL A 198 21.11 13.50 12.13
CA VAL A 198 22.47 13.84 11.66
C VAL A 198 22.33 15.18 10.94
N TYR A 199 22.33 16.26 11.72
CA TYR A 199 22.20 17.60 11.20
C TYR A 199 23.55 18.02 10.65
N VAL A 200 23.65 18.14 9.33
CA VAL A 200 24.75 18.89 8.72
C VAL A 200 24.33 20.37 8.76
N PRO A 201 25.05 21.23 9.52
CA PRO A 201 24.76 22.65 9.55
C PRO A 201 24.77 23.25 8.16
N ARG A 202 23.86 24.18 7.91
CA ARG A 202 23.95 25.00 6.70
C ARG A 202 25.32 25.68 6.72
N PRO A 203 26.10 25.65 5.62
CA PRO A 203 27.29 26.47 5.51
C PRO A 203 26.90 27.92 5.80
N THR A 204 27.54 28.54 6.80
CA THR A 204 27.39 29.97 7.05
C THR A 204 27.81 30.71 5.81
N ASP A 205 27.00 31.68 5.37
CA ASP A 205 27.42 32.59 4.29
C ASP A 205 28.70 33.28 4.75
N PRO A 206 29.83 33.17 4.04
CA PRO A 206 31.10 33.76 4.46
C PRO A 206 31.03 35.30 4.58
N ARG A 207 29.99 35.93 4.04
CA ARG A 207 29.73 37.38 4.16
C ARG A 207 28.99 37.77 5.44
N ILE A 208 28.39 36.79 6.12
CA ILE A 208 27.73 36.98 7.41
C ILE A 208 28.74 36.51 8.46
N GLY A 209 29.38 37.48 9.13
CA GLY A 209 30.34 37.19 10.20
C GLY A 209 29.76 36.25 11.26
N PRO A 210 30.62 35.54 12.02
CA PRO A 210 30.16 34.57 13.00
C PRO A 210 29.19 35.24 14.00
N PRO A 211 28.10 34.56 14.39
CA PRO A 211 27.20 35.10 15.39
C PRO A 211 27.99 35.35 16.68
N ALA A 212 27.77 36.50 17.30
CA ALA A 212 28.35 36.83 18.60
C ALA A 212 28.02 35.70 19.59
N ARG A 213 29.06 35.12 20.21
CA ARG A 213 28.87 34.17 21.31
C ARG A 213 28.15 34.90 22.42
N THR A 214 26.88 34.58 22.64
CA THR A 214 26.23 34.87 23.91
C THR A 214 26.94 34.06 25.00
N PRO A 215 27.26 34.66 26.16
CA PRO A 215 27.84 33.92 27.27
C PRO A 215 26.86 32.82 27.67
N GLN A 216 27.32 31.57 27.73
CA GLN A 216 26.58 30.49 28.37
C GLN A 216 26.47 30.84 29.86
N ASP A 217 25.24 31.05 30.34
CA ASP A 217 24.96 31.04 31.77
C ASP A 217 25.42 29.69 32.34
N SER A 218 26.22 29.79 33.39
CA SER A 218 26.82 28.69 34.13
C SER A 218 25.76 27.70 34.63
N VAL A 219 25.96 26.42 34.32
CA VAL A 219 25.23 25.30 34.91
C VAL A 219 25.46 25.30 36.42
N PRO A 220 24.42 25.28 37.28
CA PRO A 220 24.62 25.11 38.71
C PRO A 220 25.05 23.67 39.00
N SER A 221 26.19 23.55 39.69
CA SER A 221 26.72 22.31 40.25
C SER A 221 25.76 21.72 41.29
N ASN A 222 25.30 20.49 41.07
CA ASN A 222 24.56 19.73 42.07
C ASN A 222 25.52 19.25 43.17
N PRO A 223 25.22 19.44 44.47
CA PRO A 223 25.96 18.77 45.53
C PRO A 223 25.53 17.31 45.66
N LEU A 224 26.48 16.48 46.13
CA LEU A 224 26.39 15.04 46.40
C LEU A 224 25.27 14.66 47.37
#